data_AF-A0AAV0XAC6-F1
#
_entry.id   AF-A0AAV0XAC6-F1
#
_cell.length_a   1.000
_cell.length_b   1.000
_cell.length_c   1.000
_cell.angle_alpha   90.00
_cell.angle_beta   90.00
_cell.angle_gamma   90.00
#
_symmetry.space_group_name_H-M   'P 1'
#
loop_
_entity.id
_entity.type
_entity.pdbx_description
1 polymer ?
#
loop_
_entity_poly.entity_id
_entity_poly.type
_entity_poly.pdbx_seq_one_letter_code
_entity_poly.pdbx_strand_id
1 'polypeptide(L)'
;MQNSDYLSFEYNVLQAIGVFPSTKWTKWTQRAFNFYRTIFFIFLALVTFLMTVQMFIATDLTLLARTIDIWTMFFTGLYKWFYMVMFSGEFAQLKTALTQIQTQGSAAYGRSADEFTANYLKQTRKISSWYLFSGMVAASFIIVSPLLTYPKG
;
A
#
# COMPACT_ATOMS: atom_id res chain seq x y z
N MET A 1 -17.62 22.93 12.07
CA MET A 1 -17.65 21.55 11.53
C MET A 1 -16.29 21.22 10.96
N GLN A 2 -15.54 20.36 11.64
CA GLN A 2 -14.22 19.91 11.17
C GLN A 2 -14.47 18.75 10.22
N ASN A 3 -14.15 18.93 8.93
CA ASN A 3 -14.33 17.91 7.90
C ASN A 3 -13.40 16.72 8.22
N SER A 4 -13.92 15.69 8.89
CA SER A 4 -13.15 14.48 9.20
C SER A 4 -13.01 13.66 7.94
N ASP A 5 -11.84 13.78 7.34
CA ASP A 5 -11.49 13.15 6.09
C ASP A 5 -11.15 11.67 6.38
N TYR A 6 -12.18 10.79 6.39
CA TYR A 6 -12.13 9.46 7.01
C TYR A 6 -10.99 8.56 6.55
N LEU A 7 -10.81 8.49 5.24
CA LEU A 7 -9.77 7.68 4.61
C LEU A 7 -8.56 8.53 4.21
N SER A 8 -8.43 9.74 4.76
CA SER A 8 -7.32 10.63 4.38
C SER A 8 -5.97 10.04 4.74
N PHE A 9 -5.85 9.37 5.89
CA PHE A 9 -4.62 8.73 6.29
C PHE A 9 -4.25 7.61 5.31
N GLU A 10 -5.16 6.67 5.07
CA GLU A 10 -4.96 5.54 4.16
C GLU A 10 -4.70 6.01 2.72
N TYR A 11 -5.47 6.99 2.25
CA TYR A 11 -5.32 7.56 0.91
C TYR A 11 -3.98 8.29 0.75
N ASN A 12 -3.54 9.05 1.77
CA ASN A 12 -2.24 9.70 1.75
C ASN A 12 -1.10 8.69 1.82
N VAL A 13 -1.25 7.60 2.57
CA VAL A 13 -0.27 6.50 2.62
C VAL A 13 -0.17 5.82 1.25
N LEU A 14 -1.30 5.48 0.63
CA LEU A 14 -1.35 4.90 -0.71
C LEU A 14 -0.79 5.85 -1.78
N GLN A 15 -0.99 7.15 -1.63
CA GLN A 15 -0.29 8.14 -2.43
C GLN A 15 1.21 8.13 -2.16
N ALA A 16 1.66 8.16 -0.90
CA ALA A 16 3.08 8.23 -0.55
C ALA A 16 3.89 7.03 -1.06
N ILE A 17 3.32 5.82 -1.00
CA ILE A 17 3.98 4.61 -1.51
C ILE A 17 3.87 4.45 -3.03
N GLY A 18 3.24 5.40 -3.74
CA GLY A 18 3.14 5.37 -5.19
C GLY A 18 2.02 4.52 -5.75
N VAL A 19 1.06 4.05 -4.96
CA VAL A 19 -0.08 3.27 -5.46
C VAL A 19 -1.13 4.22 -6.06
N PHE A 20 -1.49 5.31 -5.37
CA PHE A 20 -2.45 6.29 -5.87
C PHE A 20 -1.76 7.50 -6.53
N PRO A 21 -2.40 8.12 -7.54
CA PRO A 21 -1.88 9.35 -8.14
C PRO A 21 -1.97 10.52 -7.15
N SER A 22 -0.96 11.40 -7.15
CA SER A 22 -1.01 12.65 -6.38
C SER A 22 -1.94 13.65 -7.08
N THR A 23 -2.86 14.25 -6.33
CA THR A 23 -3.82 15.26 -6.84
C THR A 23 -3.55 16.68 -6.35
N LYS A 24 -2.63 16.84 -5.37
CA LYS A 24 -2.39 18.11 -4.66
C LYS A 24 -1.15 18.87 -5.14
N TRP A 25 -0.44 18.34 -6.13
CA TRP A 25 0.89 18.79 -6.54
C TRP A 25 0.81 19.61 -7.83
N THR A 26 1.78 20.51 -8.07
CA THR A 26 1.87 21.22 -9.36
C THR A 26 1.93 20.22 -10.53
N LYS A 27 1.46 20.62 -11.73
CA LYS A 27 1.40 19.75 -12.92
C LYS A 27 2.73 19.02 -13.20
N TRP A 28 3.86 19.67 -12.94
CA TRP A 28 5.20 19.10 -13.11
C TRP A 28 5.54 18.05 -12.04
N THR A 29 5.35 18.38 -10.78
CA THR A 29 5.58 17.47 -9.66
C THR A 29 4.68 16.23 -9.72
N GLN A 30 3.45 16.38 -10.22
CA GLN A 30 2.53 15.25 -10.45
C GLN A 30 3.02 14.32 -11.57
N ARG A 31 3.51 14.88 -12.69
CA ARG A 31 4.10 14.08 -13.77
C ARG A 31 5.34 13.33 -13.34
N ALA A 32 6.25 13.99 -12.62
CA ALA A 32 7.46 13.37 -12.07
C ALA A 32 7.10 12.21 -11.12
N PHE A 33 6.10 12.41 -10.26
CA PHE A 33 5.61 11.39 -9.35
C PHE A 33 5.01 10.17 -10.08
N ASN A 34 4.17 10.41 -11.10
CA ASN A 34 3.59 9.35 -11.90
C ASN A 34 4.67 8.58 -12.69
N PHE A 35 5.71 9.26 -13.17
CA PHE A 35 6.84 8.63 -13.84
C PHE A 35 7.63 7.72 -12.88
N TYR A 36 7.95 8.21 -11.68
CA TYR A 36 8.59 7.41 -10.62
C TYR A 36 7.78 6.14 -10.32
N ARG A 37 6.47 6.28 -10.09
CA ARG A 37 5.56 5.18 -9.83
C ARG A 37 5.60 4.12 -10.94
N THR A 38 5.57 4.55 -12.20
CA THR A 38 5.61 3.64 -13.35
C THR A 38 6.94 2.91 -13.45
N ILE A 39 8.08 3.61 -13.28
CA ILE A 39 9.41 2.96 -13.27
C ILE A 39 9.51 1.93 -12.15
N PHE A 40 9.06 2.30 -10.95
CA PHE A 40 9.10 1.41 -9.79
C PHE A 40 8.29 0.14 -10.04
N PHE A 41 7.09 0.28 -10.62
CA PHE A 41 6.27 -0.86 -11.02
C PHE A 41 6.96 -1.74 -12.07
N ILE A 42 7.55 -1.14 -13.11
CA ILE A 42 8.29 -1.88 -14.16
C ILE A 42 9.44 -2.67 -13.54
N PHE A 43 10.20 -2.05 -12.63
CA PHE A 43 11.31 -2.71 -11.96
C PHE A 43 10.85 -3.93 -11.15
N LEU A 44 9.80 -3.78 -10.33
CA LEU A 44 9.25 -4.89 -9.55
C LEU A 44 8.68 -6.01 -10.44
N ALA A 45 7.99 -5.65 -11.52
CA ALA A 45 7.47 -6.60 -12.49
C ALA A 45 8.60 -7.38 -13.18
N LEU A 46 9.67 -6.69 -13.57
CA LEU A 46 10.84 -7.31 -14.18
C LEU A 46 11.51 -8.29 -13.21
N VAL A 47 11.76 -7.90 -11.96
CA VAL A 47 12.34 -8.78 -10.93
C VAL A 47 11.47 -10.02 -10.72
N THR A 48 10.15 -9.84 -10.64
CA THR A 48 9.20 -10.95 -10.45
C THR A 48 9.21 -11.89 -11.65
N PHE A 49 9.27 -11.35 -12.87
CA PHE A 49 9.38 -12.13 -14.09
C PHE A 49 10.69 -12.91 -14.18
N LEU A 50 11.82 -12.29 -13.79
CA LEU A 50 13.11 -12.98 -13.73
C LEU A 50 13.09 -14.14 -12.72
N MET A 51 12.42 -13.96 -11.57
CA MET A 51 12.20 -15.04 -10.61
C MET A 51 11.32 -16.17 -11.19
N THR A 52 10.31 -15.83 -12.00
CA THR A 52 9.55 -16.84 -12.75
C THR A 52 10.47 -17.69 -13.63
N VAL A 53 11.37 -17.06 -14.38
CA VAL A 53 12.37 -17.79 -15.20
C VAL A 53 13.26 -18.66 -14.33
N GLN A 54 13.74 -18.14 -13.18
CA GLN A 54 14.57 -18.89 -12.24
C GLN A 54 13.88 -20.16 -11.71
N MET A 55 12.57 -20.13 -11.48
CA MET A 55 11.83 -21.33 -11.05
C MET A 55 11.84 -22.45 -12.11
N PHE A 56 11.92 -22.12 -13.40
CA PHE A 56 12.00 -23.12 -14.48
C PHE A 56 13.37 -23.76 -14.64
N ILE A 57 14.44 -23.10 -14.17
CA ILE A 57 15.83 -23.56 -14.30
C ILE A 57 16.46 -23.99 -12.97
N ALA A 58 15.70 -23.95 -11.87
CA ALA A 58 16.19 -24.33 -10.55
C ALA A 58 16.60 -25.80 -10.52
N THR A 59 17.85 -26.06 -10.12
CA THR A 59 18.45 -27.40 -10.12
C THR A 59 18.27 -28.16 -8.80
N ASP A 60 17.82 -27.49 -7.75
CA ASP A 60 17.62 -28.06 -6.40
C ASP A 60 16.26 -27.62 -5.83
N LEU A 61 15.59 -28.53 -5.12
CA LEU A 61 14.29 -28.30 -4.48
C LEU A 61 14.33 -27.17 -3.43
N THR A 62 15.45 -27.01 -2.73
CA THR A 62 15.66 -25.98 -1.70
C THR A 62 15.73 -24.59 -2.34
N LEU A 63 16.44 -24.48 -3.46
CA LEU A 63 16.52 -23.24 -4.25
C LEU A 63 15.15 -22.90 -4.83
N LEU A 64 14.44 -23.90 -5.36
CA LEU A 64 13.10 -23.74 -5.91
C LEU A 64 12.10 -23.24 -4.86
N ALA A 65 12.04 -23.89 -3.69
CA ALA A 65 11.15 -23.50 -2.60
C ALA A 65 11.39 -22.06 -2.13
N ARG A 66 12.66 -21.69 -1.91
CA ARG A 66 13.02 -20.31 -1.54
C ARG A 66 12.66 -19.30 -2.62
N THR A 67 12.83 -19.66 -3.90
CA THR A 67 12.45 -18.80 -5.02
C THR A 67 10.94 -18.61 -5.09
N ILE A 68 10.15 -19.66 -4.87
CA ILE A 68 8.67 -19.61 -4.81
C ILE A 68 8.20 -18.69 -3.68
N ASP A 69 8.78 -18.77 -2.49
CA ASP A 69 8.38 -17.93 -1.36
C ASP A 69 8.59 -16.43 -1.67
N ILE A 70 9.78 -16.08 -2.17
CA ILE A 70 10.13 -14.71 -2.53
C ILE A 70 9.28 -14.23 -3.71
N TRP A 71 9.12 -15.07 -4.73
CA TRP A 71 8.27 -14.78 -5.88
C TRP A 71 6.82 -14.51 -5.47
N THR A 72 6.26 -15.33 -4.59
CA THR A 72 4.88 -15.17 -4.09
C THR A 72 4.71 -13.85 -3.35
N MET A 73 5.72 -13.45 -2.55
CA MET A 73 5.72 -12.15 -1.87
C MET A 73 5.68 -10.99 -2.87
N PHE A 74 6.53 -11.00 -3.92
CA PHE A 74 6.53 -9.94 -4.93
C PHE A 74 5.25 -9.95 -5.80
N PHE A 75 4.80 -11.13 -6.22
CA PHE A 75 3.62 -11.29 -7.06
C PHE A 75 2.35 -10.83 -6.35
N THR A 76 2.16 -11.18 -5.07
CA THR A 76 1.02 -10.71 -4.27
C THR A 76 1.07 -9.19 -4.05
N GLY A 77 2.25 -8.61 -3.88
CA GLY A 77 2.46 -7.17 -3.84
C GLY A 77 2.05 -6.47 -5.14
N LEU A 78 2.52 -6.97 -6.29
CA LEU A 78 2.18 -6.46 -7.62
C LEU A 78 0.69 -6.59 -7.93
N TYR A 79 0.09 -7.74 -7.59
CA TYR A 79 -1.34 -7.98 -7.74
C TYR A 79 -2.15 -6.94 -6.96
N LYS A 80 -1.86 -6.76 -5.66
CA LYS A 80 -2.52 -5.74 -4.83
C LYS A 80 -2.31 -4.33 -5.37
N TRP A 81 -1.10 -4.01 -5.81
CA TRP A 81 -0.80 -2.71 -6.41
C TRP A 81 -1.65 -2.45 -7.65
N PHE A 82 -1.71 -3.42 -8.57
CA PHE A 82 -2.49 -3.31 -9.80
C PHE A 82 -3.97 -3.09 -9.52
N TYR A 83 -4.56 -3.88 -8.62
CA TYR A 83 -5.95 -3.71 -8.20
C TYR A 83 -6.19 -2.33 -7.59
N MET A 84 -5.34 -1.89 -6.68
CA MET A 84 -5.49 -0.58 -6.06
C MET A 84 -5.38 0.56 -7.10
N VAL A 85 -4.49 0.45 -8.09
CA VAL A 85 -4.40 1.42 -9.19
C VAL A 85 -5.67 1.44 -10.03
N MET A 86 -6.14 0.27 -10.48
CA MET A 86 -7.34 0.11 -11.30
C MET A 86 -8.58 0.69 -10.61
N PHE A 87 -8.76 0.37 -9.32
CA PHE A 87 -9.93 0.79 -8.55
C PHE A 87 -9.75 2.12 -7.79
N SER A 88 -8.70 2.90 -8.12
CA SER A 88 -8.39 4.13 -7.39
C SER A 88 -9.51 5.19 -7.47
N GLY A 89 -10.31 5.15 -8.55
CA GLY A 89 -11.49 6.02 -8.70
C GLY A 89 -12.62 5.64 -7.75
N GLU A 90 -12.91 4.35 -7.63
CA GLU A 90 -13.90 3.76 -6.74
C GLU A 90 -13.52 4.00 -5.28
N PHE A 91 -12.23 3.93 -4.93
CA PHE A 91 -11.74 4.33 -3.62
C PHE A 91 -11.97 5.83 -3.33
N ALA A 92 -11.80 6.71 -4.32
CA ALA A 92 -12.09 8.13 -4.16
C ALA A 92 -13.59 8.40 -4.00
N GLN A 93 -14.45 7.65 -4.72
CA GLN A 93 -15.90 7.71 -4.56
C GLN A 93 -16.33 7.21 -3.19
N LEU A 94 -15.78 6.08 -2.71
CA LEU A 94 -16.05 5.55 -1.38
C LEU A 94 -15.67 6.56 -0.28
N LYS A 95 -14.49 7.19 -0.42
CA LYS A 95 -14.07 8.27 0.49
C LYS A 95 -15.12 9.39 0.54
N THR A 96 -15.62 9.81 -0.62
CA THR A 96 -16.61 10.89 -0.72
C THR A 96 -17.96 10.49 -0.12
N ALA A 97 -18.43 9.27 -0.41
CA ALA A 97 -19.68 8.74 0.12
C ALA A 97 -19.65 8.62 1.65
N LEU A 98 -18.54 8.18 2.23
CA LEU A 98 -18.36 8.11 3.68
C LEU A 98 -18.45 9.49 4.35
N THR A 99 -17.84 10.52 3.75
CA THR A 99 -17.96 11.90 4.23
C THR A 99 -19.40 12.40 4.16
N GLN A 100 -20.14 12.06 3.11
CA GLN A 100 -21.57 12.41 2.98
C GLN A 100 -22.42 11.74 4.05
N ILE A 101 -22.23 10.42 4.26
CA ILE A 101 -22.95 9.65 5.30
C ILE A 101 -22.70 10.25 6.67
N GLN A 102 -21.47 10.66 6.98
CA GLN A 102 -21.19 11.36 8.23
C GLN A 102 -21.94 12.68 8.33
N THR A 103 -21.88 13.50 7.29
CA THR A 103 -22.50 14.82 7.31
C THR A 103 -24.00 14.69 7.58
N GLN A 104 -24.64 13.70 6.96
CA GLN A 104 -26.04 13.35 7.21
C GLN A 104 -26.27 12.78 8.62
N GLY A 105 -25.40 11.89 9.09
CA GLY A 105 -25.49 11.31 10.43
C GLY A 105 -25.30 12.33 11.55
N SER A 106 -24.36 13.26 11.39
CA SER A 106 -24.14 14.38 12.32
C SER A 106 -25.33 15.34 12.33
N ALA A 107 -25.94 15.61 11.16
CA ALA A 107 -27.16 16.41 11.08
C ALA A 107 -28.37 15.71 11.75
N ALA A 108 -28.49 14.38 11.64
CA ALA A 108 -29.63 13.63 12.16
C ALA A 108 -29.50 13.28 13.66
N TYR A 109 -28.30 12.94 14.12
CA TYR A 109 -28.07 12.39 15.47
C TYR A 109 -27.15 13.26 16.34
N GLY A 110 -26.57 14.33 15.78
CA GLY A 110 -25.71 15.26 16.50
C GLY A 110 -24.47 14.59 17.10
N ARG A 111 -24.18 14.93 18.36
CA ARG A 111 -22.93 14.57 19.04
C ARG A 111 -22.66 13.07 19.14
N SER A 112 -23.69 12.23 19.22
CA SER A 112 -23.53 10.78 19.34
C SER A 112 -22.96 10.14 18.06
N ALA A 113 -23.35 10.63 16.88
CA ALA A 113 -22.79 10.18 15.60
C ALA A 113 -21.34 10.63 15.42
N ASP A 114 -20.99 11.83 15.90
CA ASP A 114 -19.63 12.34 15.87
C ASP A 114 -18.69 11.54 16.79
N GLU A 115 -19.14 11.20 18.00
CA GLU A 115 -18.36 10.40 18.96
C GLU A 115 -18.15 8.96 18.48
N PHE A 116 -19.19 8.31 17.92
CA PHE A 116 -19.06 6.99 17.32
C PHE A 116 -18.07 7.00 16.15
N THR A 117 -18.21 7.98 15.26
CA THR A 117 -17.30 8.21 14.13
C THR A 117 -15.85 8.36 14.57
N ALA A 118 -15.60 9.19 15.58
CA ALA A 118 -14.24 9.46 16.06
C ALA A 118 -13.59 8.20 16.63
N ASN A 119 -14.34 7.39 17.37
CA ASN A 119 -13.86 6.12 17.90
C ASN A 119 -13.56 5.11 16.79
N TYR A 120 -14.45 4.99 15.80
CA TYR A 120 -14.23 4.11 14.65
C TYR A 120 -12.96 4.52 13.88
N LEU A 121 -12.81 5.81 13.56
CA LEU A 121 -11.64 6.34 12.87
C LEU A 121 -10.33 6.13 13.63
N LYS A 122 -10.36 6.31 14.95
CA LYS A 122 -9.20 6.05 15.81
C LYS A 122 -8.78 4.58 15.73
N GLN A 123 -9.73 3.66 15.71
CA GLN A 123 -9.47 2.24 15.59
C GLN A 123 -8.91 1.88 14.21
N THR A 124 -9.53 2.33 13.12
CA THR A 124 -9.05 2.10 11.76
C THR A 124 -7.62 2.62 11.59
N ARG A 125 -7.34 3.86 12.01
CA ARG A 125 -6.00 4.43 11.94
C ARG A 125 -4.98 3.65 12.75
N LYS A 126 -5.35 3.17 13.94
CA LYS A 126 -4.47 2.32 14.77
C LYS A 126 -4.12 1.03 14.04
N ILE A 127 -5.10 0.37 13.43
CA ILE A 127 -4.89 -0.86 12.65
C ILE A 127 -3.98 -0.59 11.45
N SER A 128 -4.28 0.44 10.64
CA SER A 128 -3.47 0.86 9.51
C SER A 128 -2.01 1.15 9.91
N SER A 129 -1.81 1.82 11.05
CA SER A 129 -0.47 2.13 11.57
C SER A 129 0.30 0.88 12.01
N TRP A 130 -0.37 -0.09 12.64
CA TRP A 130 0.24 -1.36 13.02
C TRP A 130 0.68 -2.18 11.80
N TYR A 131 -0.13 -2.22 10.74
CA TYR A 131 0.24 -2.89 9.50
C TYR A 131 1.43 -2.22 8.80
N LEU A 132 1.50 -0.88 8.82
CA LEU A 132 2.65 -0.16 8.28
C LEU A 132 3.92 -0.45 9.08
N PHE A 133 3.82 -0.41 10.41
CA PHE A 133 4.93 -0.72 11.30
C PHE A 133 5.43 -2.15 11.11
N SER A 134 4.53 -3.13 11.08
CA SER A 134 4.92 -4.54 10.86
C SER A 134 5.55 -4.74 9.49
N GLY A 135 5.06 -4.05 8.45
CA GLY A 135 5.65 -4.04 7.12
C GLY A 135 7.07 -3.48 7.11
N MET A 136 7.32 -2.37 7.83
CA MET A 136 8.65 -1.78 7.97
C MET A 136 9.62 -2.73 8.67
N VAL A 137 9.19 -3.34 9.78
CA VAL A 137 10.00 -4.32 10.53
C VAL A 137 10.35 -5.52 9.65
N ALA A 138 9.38 -6.07 8.91
CA ALA A 138 9.62 -7.18 7.99
C ALA A 138 10.61 -6.80 6.88
N ALA A 139 10.47 -5.61 6.29
CA ALA A 139 11.41 -5.10 5.29
C ALA A 139 12.83 -4.97 5.84
N SER A 140 12.99 -4.49 7.08
CA SER A 140 14.28 -4.41 7.75
C SER A 140 14.93 -5.80 7.88
N PHE A 141 14.18 -6.82 8.31
CA PHE A 141 14.72 -8.19 8.38
C PHE A 141 15.12 -8.72 7.00
N ILE A 142 14.31 -8.49 5.96
CA ILE A 142 14.63 -8.96 4.60
C ILE A 142 15.91 -8.31 4.06
N ILE A 143 16.15 -7.03 4.35
CA ILE A 143 17.34 -6.30 3.89
C ILE A 143 18.58 -6.67 4.72
N VAL A 144 18.44 -6.75 6.05
CA VAL A 144 19.56 -6.97 6.96
C VAL A 144 19.99 -8.43 7.03
N SER A 145 19.06 -9.39 6.93
CA SER A 145 19.40 -10.81 7.08
C SER A 145 20.47 -11.27 6.08
N PRO A 146 20.37 -10.97 4.76
CA PRO A 146 21.44 -11.33 3.83
C PRO A 146 22.79 -10.70 4.19
N LEU A 147 22.83 -9.47 4.71
CA LEU A 147 24.07 -8.79 5.11
C LEU A 147 24.77 -9.45 6.31
N LEU A 148 24.02 -10.18 7.14
CA LEU A 148 24.53 -10.88 8.32
C LEU A 148 24.82 -12.37 8.05
N THR A 149 24.13 -12.99 7.09
CA THR A 149 24.24 -14.44 6.82
C THR A 149 25.18 -14.78 5.67
N TYR A 150 25.51 -13.85 4.77
CA TYR A 150 26.54 -14.10 3.76
C TYR A 150 27.93 -14.12 4.44
N PRO A 151 28.73 -15.19 4.24
CA PRO A 151 30.09 -15.23 4.76
C PRO A 151 30.90 -14.06 4.17
N LYS A 152 31.47 -13.23 5.05
CA LYS A 152 32.31 -12.10 4.68
C LYS A 152 33.71 -12.59 4.31
N GLY A 153 33.85 -13.26 3.16
CA GLY A 153 35.16 -13.70 2.66
C GLY A 153 35.74 -14.88 3.42
#